data_AF-A0AB33UF95-F1
#
_entry.id   AF-A0AB33UF95-F1
#
_cell.length_a   1.000
_cell.length_b   1.000
_cell.length_c   1.000
_cell.angle_alpha   90.00
_cell.angle_beta   90.00
_cell.angle_gamma   90.00
#
_symmetry.space_group_name_H-M   'P 1'
#
loop_
_entity.id
_entity.type
_entity.pdbx_description
1 polymer ?
#
loop_
_entity_poly.entity_id
_entity_poly.type
_entity_poly.pdbx_seq_one_letter_code
_entity_poly.pdbx_strand_id
1 'polypeptide(L)'
;MVTLEKIKNATSEALQRYSIVLEYKEALEKEQSEIEALKNQSKSAPSFALDKEIMERGKALPGFRHRLVTLARESKGDIKNLVNQANVSYYLDNSMKNDEDLTNLKTEIEQAISDLKEKISTFNNLVDEKADHYLEEVRKTGFNDLLKQVNDPTYYGLELQDPTQFFNSTKPYNLVAPIQLDTIIKKEK
;
A
#
# COMPACT_ATOMS: atom_id res chain seq x y z
N MET A 1 -14.00 -25.36 -6.38
CA MET A 1 -12.94 -24.50 -6.96
C MET A 1 -13.55 -23.65 -8.06
N VAL A 2 -13.30 -22.34 -8.03
CA VAL A 2 -13.60 -21.46 -9.17
C VAL A 2 -12.57 -21.74 -10.26
N THR A 3 -12.97 -21.70 -11.53
CA THR A 3 -12.07 -21.92 -12.68
C THR A 3 -12.01 -20.68 -13.56
N LEU A 4 -10.96 -20.56 -14.37
CA LEU A 4 -10.86 -19.49 -15.38
C LEU A 4 -12.08 -19.45 -16.30
N GLU A 5 -12.59 -20.62 -16.68
CA GLU A 5 -13.79 -20.76 -17.50
C GLU A 5 -15.04 -20.19 -16.80
N LYS A 6 -15.22 -20.46 -15.50
CA LYS A 6 -16.31 -19.87 -14.72
C LYS A 6 -16.22 -18.34 -14.64
N ILE A 7 -15.01 -17.80 -14.49
CA ILE A 7 -14.78 -16.34 -14.48
C ILE A 7 -15.11 -15.74 -15.86
N LYS A 8 -14.69 -16.38 -16.95
CA LYS A 8 -15.00 -15.95 -18.32
C LYS A 8 -16.50 -15.95 -18.60
N ASN A 9 -17.21 -16.99 -18.16
CA ASN A 9 -18.65 -17.10 -18.34
C ASN A 9 -19.40 -16.02 -17.54
N ALA A 10 -19.06 -15.84 -16.26
CA ALA A 10 -19.66 -14.81 -15.42
C ALA A 10 -19.40 -13.39 -15.96
N THR A 11 -18.21 -13.14 -16.50
CA THR A 11 -17.87 -11.85 -17.14
C THR A 11 -18.67 -11.63 -18.42
N SER A 12 -18.78 -12.66 -19.27
CA SER A 12 -19.56 -12.59 -20.51
C SER A 12 -21.04 -12.32 -20.22
N GLU A 13 -21.61 -13.02 -19.25
CA GLU A 13 -23.00 -12.80 -18.82
C GLU A 13 -23.22 -11.39 -18.23
N ALA A 14 -22.27 -10.89 -17.44
CA ALA A 14 -22.35 -9.53 -16.91
C ALA A 14 -22.32 -8.47 -18.02
N LEU A 15 -21.47 -8.66 -19.03
CA LEU A 15 -21.39 -7.77 -20.19
C LEU A 15 -22.69 -7.78 -21.01
N GLN A 16 -23.30 -8.96 -21.22
CA GLN A 16 -24.60 -9.06 -21.90
C GLN A 16 -25.71 -8.34 -21.13
N ARG A 17 -25.77 -8.49 -19.79
CA ARG A 17 -26.77 -7.78 -18.97
C ARG A 17 -26.57 -6.26 -19.01
N TYR A 18 -25.32 -5.82 -19.08
CA TYR A 18 -25.01 -4.41 -19.24
C TYR A 18 -25.38 -3.88 -20.63
N SER A 19 -25.12 -4.63 -21.70
CA SER A 19 -25.44 -4.21 -23.07
C SER A 19 -26.93 -4.01 -23.27
N ILE A 20 -27.78 -4.88 -22.71
CA ILE A 20 -29.25 -4.74 -22.77
C ILE A 20 -29.71 -3.41 -22.13
N VAL A 21 -29.12 -3.01 -20.99
CA VAL A 21 -29.44 -1.73 -20.34
C VAL A 21 -28.99 -0.56 -21.22
N LEU A 22 -27.82 -0.66 -21.84
CA LEU A 22 -27.27 0.36 -22.72
C LEU A 22 -28.13 0.55 -23.96
N GLU A 23 -28.48 -0.53 -24.66
CA GLU A 23 -29.36 -0.51 -25.83
C GLU A 23 -30.73 0.11 -25.51
N TYR A 24 -31.32 -0.24 -24.36
CA TYR A 24 -32.58 0.35 -23.92
C TYR A 24 -32.46 1.85 -23.65
N LYS A 25 -31.34 2.27 -23.04
CA LYS A 25 -31.05 3.68 -22.79
C LYS A 25 -30.91 4.46 -24.10
N GLU A 26 -30.14 3.94 -25.05
CA GLU A 26 -29.93 4.57 -26.36
C GLU A 26 -31.24 4.72 -27.14
N ALA A 27 -32.09 3.68 -27.14
CA ALA A 27 -33.42 3.74 -27.76
C ALA A 27 -34.30 4.82 -27.12
N LEU A 28 -34.24 4.96 -25.78
CA LEU A 28 -35.01 5.96 -25.06
C LEU A 28 -34.48 7.40 -25.29
N GLU A 29 -33.17 7.57 -25.43
CA GLU A 29 -32.56 8.87 -25.78
C GLU A 29 -32.92 9.27 -27.21
N LYS A 30 -32.92 8.31 -28.15
CA LYS A 30 -33.38 8.53 -29.52
C LYS A 30 -34.84 8.97 -29.57
N GLU A 31 -35.73 8.27 -28.87
CA GLU A 31 -37.16 8.61 -28.78
C GLU A 31 -37.37 10.04 -28.24
N GLN A 32 -36.60 10.44 -27.21
CA GLN A 32 -36.66 11.80 -26.67
C GLN A 32 -36.23 12.85 -27.69
N SER A 33 -35.15 12.59 -28.42
CA SER A 33 -34.64 13.49 -29.46
C SER A 33 -35.66 13.67 -30.59
N GLU A 34 -36.31 12.60 -31.02
CA GLU A 34 -37.35 12.65 -32.05
C GLU A 34 -38.58 13.46 -31.59
N ILE A 35 -39.03 13.29 -30.35
CA ILE A 35 -40.13 14.10 -29.79
C ILE A 35 -39.75 15.58 -29.72
N GLU A 36 -38.52 15.93 -29.34
CA GLU A 36 -38.05 17.32 -29.34
C GLU A 36 -37.97 17.90 -30.76
N ALA A 37 -37.57 17.11 -31.76
CA ALA A 37 -37.61 17.52 -33.16
C ALA A 37 -39.04 17.81 -33.63
N LEU A 38 -40.00 16.94 -33.29
CA LEU A 38 -41.42 17.15 -33.59
C LEU A 38 -41.98 18.40 -32.90
N LYS A 39 -41.61 18.67 -31.64
CA LYS A 39 -41.98 19.91 -30.94
C LYS A 39 -41.45 21.16 -31.64
N ASN A 40 -40.22 21.12 -32.13
CA ASN A 40 -39.64 22.25 -32.87
C ASN A 40 -40.31 22.45 -34.22
N GLN A 41 -40.72 21.37 -34.90
CA GLN A 41 -41.53 21.45 -36.11
C GLN A 41 -42.93 22.02 -35.84
N SER A 42 -43.59 21.62 -34.74
CA SER A 42 -44.92 22.16 -34.38
C SER A 42 -44.88 23.67 -34.11
N LYS A 43 -43.78 24.17 -33.51
CA LYS A 43 -43.58 25.62 -33.33
C LYS A 43 -43.53 26.40 -34.64
N SER A 44 -42.93 25.84 -35.69
CA SER A 44 -42.78 26.52 -36.99
C SER A 44 -43.97 26.30 -37.92
N ALA A 45 -44.65 25.16 -37.82
CA ALA A 45 -45.83 24.82 -38.60
C ALA A 45 -46.86 24.02 -37.74
N PRO A 46 -47.75 24.71 -37.01
CA PRO A 46 -48.70 24.07 -36.12
C PRO A 46 -49.68 23.14 -36.86
N SER A 47 -49.93 21.96 -36.31
CA SER A 47 -50.87 20.98 -36.86
C SER A 47 -51.44 20.09 -35.76
N PHE A 48 -52.76 19.91 -35.76
CA PHE A 48 -53.45 19.03 -34.80
C PHE A 48 -52.92 17.59 -34.82
N ALA A 49 -52.58 17.06 -36.02
CA ALA A 49 -52.02 15.72 -36.14
C ALA A 49 -50.64 15.61 -35.47
N LEU A 50 -49.80 16.62 -35.66
CA LEU A 50 -48.46 16.69 -35.08
C LEU A 50 -48.51 16.84 -33.56
N ASP A 51 -49.40 17.70 -33.04
CA ASP A 51 -49.58 17.88 -31.60
C ASP A 51 -50.14 16.62 -30.91
N LYS A 52 -51.04 15.90 -31.59
CA LYS A 52 -51.55 14.61 -31.12
C LYS A 52 -50.43 13.58 -31.02
N GLU A 53 -49.55 13.50 -32.03
CA GLU A 53 -48.40 12.59 -32.02
C GLU A 53 -47.42 12.89 -30.89
N ILE A 54 -47.05 14.18 -30.71
CA ILE A 54 -46.18 14.63 -29.60
C ILE A 54 -46.78 14.23 -28.25
N MET A 55 -48.08 14.41 -28.07
CA MET A 55 -48.78 14.06 -26.85
C MET A 55 -48.76 12.54 -26.61
N GLU A 56 -49.07 11.72 -27.62
CA GLU A 56 -49.13 10.27 -27.49
C GLU A 56 -47.75 9.68 -27.16
N ARG A 57 -46.71 10.07 -27.90
CA ARG A 57 -45.32 9.63 -27.64
C ARG A 57 -44.80 10.16 -26.31
N GLY A 58 -45.08 11.43 -26.01
CA GLY A 58 -44.70 12.07 -24.75
C GLY A 58 -45.33 11.43 -23.50
N LYS A 59 -46.57 10.93 -23.59
CA LYS A 59 -47.25 10.22 -22.50
C LYS A 59 -46.58 8.89 -22.14
N ALA A 60 -45.94 8.21 -23.09
CA ALA A 60 -45.28 6.93 -22.85
C ALA A 60 -43.88 7.08 -22.21
N LEU A 61 -43.20 8.21 -22.42
CA LEU A 61 -41.83 8.46 -21.95
C LEU A 61 -41.60 8.20 -20.46
N PRO A 62 -42.47 8.65 -19.52
CA PRO A 62 -42.28 8.38 -18.10
C PRO A 62 -42.25 6.88 -17.78
N GLY A 63 -43.08 6.09 -18.46
CA GLY A 63 -43.11 4.63 -18.31
C GLY A 63 -41.81 3.97 -18.78
N PHE A 64 -41.28 4.38 -19.93
CA PHE A 64 -39.99 3.89 -20.42
C PHE A 64 -38.82 4.31 -19.52
N ARG A 65 -38.82 5.55 -19.00
CA ARG A 65 -37.81 5.99 -18.02
C ARG A 65 -37.86 5.13 -16.75
N HIS A 66 -39.05 4.85 -16.24
CA HIS A 66 -39.22 3.98 -15.08
C HIS A 66 -38.73 2.55 -15.35
N ARG A 67 -39.04 2.01 -16.54
CA ARG A 67 -38.56 0.68 -16.95
C ARG A 67 -37.04 0.63 -17.07
N LEU A 68 -36.40 1.65 -17.64
CA LEU A 68 -34.94 1.74 -17.70
C LEU A 68 -34.32 1.73 -16.30
N VAL A 69 -34.85 2.52 -15.36
CA VAL A 69 -34.34 2.56 -13.98
C VAL A 69 -34.50 1.20 -13.29
N THR A 70 -35.63 0.53 -13.52
CA THR A 70 -35.90 -0.80 -12.97
C THR A 70 -34.93 -1.83 -13.53
N LEU A 71 -34.82 -1.89 -14.85
CA LEU A 71 -33.90 -2.77 -15.57
C LEU A 71 -32.44 -2.54 -15.14
N ALA A 72 -32.00 -1.28 -15.03
CA ALA A 72 -30.66 -0.96 -14.58
C ALA A 72 -30.39 -1.40 -13.13
N ARG A 73 -31.39 -1.32 -12.24
CA ARG A 73 -31.27 -1.81 -10.86
C ARG A 73 -31.18 -3.33 -10.80
N GLU A 74 -32.04 -4.03 -11.55
CA GLU A 74 -32.04 -5.49 -11.67
C GLU A 74 -30.70 -5.97 -12.22
N SER A 75 -30.28 -5.45 -13.37
CA SER A 75 -28.98 -5.78 -13.99
C SER A 75 -27.82 -5.49 -13.06
N LYS A 76 -27.83 -4.38 -12.30
CA LYS A 76 -26.79 -4.09 -11.30
C LYS A 76 -26.73 -5.16 -10.19
N GLY A 77 -27.89 -5.61 -9.70
CA GLY A 77 -27.98 -6.68 -8.71
C GLY A 77 -27.40 -8.00 -9.25
N ASP A 78 -27.80 -8.37 -10.47
CA ASP A 78 -27.34 -9.59 -11.11
C ASP A 78 -25.84 -9.57 -11.44
N ILE A 79 -25.34 -8.47 -12.00
CA ILE A 79 -23.91 -8.28 -12.28
C ILE A 79 -23.11 -8.40 -10.98
N LYS A 80 -23.58 -7.78 -9.89
CA LYS A 80 -22.92 -7.89 -8.58
C LYS A 80 -22.87 -9.34 -8.11
N ASN A 81 -23.95 -10.09 -8.28
CA ASN A 81 -24.00 -11.51 -7.90
C ASN A 81 -23.04 -12.35 -8.75
N LEU A 82 -23.00 -12.14 -10.07
CA LEU A 82 -22.08 -12.83 -10.98
C LEU A 82 -20.61 -12.55 -10.61
N VAL A 83 -20.26 -11.30 -10.35
CA VAL A 83 -18.90 -10.89 -9.93
C VAL A 83 -18.52 -11.54 -8.60
N ASN A 84 -19.44 -11.58 -7.63
CA ASN A 84 -19.20 -12.21 -6.34
C ASN A 84 -19.03 -13.73 -6.46
N GLN A 85 -19.84 -14.39 -7.29
CA GLN A 85 -19.73 -15.83 -7.56
C GLN A 85 -18.43 -16.19 -8.28
N ALA A 86 -17.92 -15.29 -9.12
CA ALA A 86 -16.66 -15.47 -9.82
C ALA A 86 -15.43 -15.41 -8.90
N ASN A 87 -15.55 -14.90 -7.66
CA ASN A 87 -14.52 -14.89 -6.60
C ASN A 87 -13.06 -14.79 -7.12
N VAL A 88 -12.81 -13.76 -7.93
CA VAL A 88 -11.59 -13.62 -8.75
C VAL A 88 -10.32 -13.56 -7.89
N SER A 89 -10.36 -12.86 -6.75
CA SER A 89 -9.23 -12.76 -5.82
C SER A 89 -8.84 -14.13 -5.25
N TYR A 90 -9.82 -14.96 -4.88
CA TYR A 90 -9.54 -16.32 -4.40
C TYR A 90 -8.99 -17.22 -5.51
N TYR A 91 -9.47 -17.07 -6.75
CA TYR A 91 -8.90 -17.80 -7.89
C TYR A 91 -7.45 -17.39 -8.15
N LEU A 92 -7.16 -16.08 -8.19
CA LEU A 92 -5.80 -15.55 -8.38
C LEU A 92 -4.85 -16.01 -7.27
N ASP A 93 -5.25 -15.90 -6.00
CA ASP A 93 -4.45 -16.36 -4.87
C ASP A 93 -4.12 -17.85 -4.96
N ASN A 94 -5.12 -18.70 -5.24
CA ASN A 94 -4.86 -20.13 -5.41
C ASN A 94 -4.06 -20.45 -6.69
N SER A 95 -4.28 -19.71 -7.77
CA SER A 95 -3.52 -19.88 -9.01
C SER A 95 -2.05 -19.52 -8.80
N MET A 96 -1.76 -18.43 -8.08
CA MET A 96 -0.40 -18.02 -7.74
C MET A 96 0.27 -18.98 -6.76
N LYS A 97 -0.48 -19.55 -5.79
CA LYS A 97 0.03 -20.57 -4.88
C LYS A 97 0.39 -21.88 -5.57
N ASN A 98 -0.32 -22.22 -6.64
CA ASN A 98 -0.06 -23.43 -7.42
C ASN A 98 0.91 -23.19 -8.59
N ASP A 99 1.39 -21.96 -8.75
CA ASP A 99 2.39 -21.61 -9.77
C ASP A 99 3.78 -22.01 -9.25
N GLU A 100 4.37 -22.99 -9.91
CA GLU A 100 5.64 -23.59 -9.51
C GLU A 100 6.79 -22.58 -9.59
N ASP A 101 6.82 -21.72 -10.61
CA ASP A 101 7.85 -20.71 -10.79
C ASP A 101 7.80 -19.64 -9.69
N LEU A 102 6.60 -19.17 -9.35
CA LEU A 102 6.40 -18.22 -8.25
C LEU A 102 6.74 -18.84 -6.88
N THR A 103 6.44 -20.12 -6.71
CA THR A 103 6.76 -20.86 -5.47
C THR A 103 8.27 -21.05 -5.31
N ASN A 104 8.96 -21.39 -6.39
CA ASN A 104 10.42 -21.49 -6.41
C ASN A 104 11.07 -20.14 -6.11
N LEU A 105 10.63 -19.07 -6.77
CA LEU A 105 11.14 -17.71 -6.52
C LEU A 105 10.92 -17.27 -5.07
N LYS A 106 9.75 -17.57 -4.49
CA LYS A 106 9.48 -17.28 -3.07
C LYS A 106 10.49 -18.00 -2.16
N THR A 107 10.77 -19.26 -2.43
CA THR A 107 11.73 -20.06 -1.65
C THR A 107 13.14 -19.49 -1.76
N GLU A 108 13.57 -19.07 -2.96
CA GLU A 108 14.86 -18.41 -3.17
C GLU A 108 14.98 -17.10 -2.38
N ILE A 109 13.93 -16.28 -2.36
CA ILE A 109 13.89 -15.04 -1.59
C ILE A 109 13.97 -15.32 -0.08
N GLU A 110 13.23 -16.32 0.41
CA GLU A 110 13.26 -16.72 1.82
C GLU A 110 14.66 -17.20 2.24
N GLN A 111 15.35 -17.95 1.37
CA GLN A 111 16.74 -18.35 1.61
C GLN A 111 17.67 -17.13 1.65
N ALA A 112 17.57 -16.21 0.69
CA ALA A 112 18.39 -14.99 0.66
C ALA A 112 18.20 -14.13 1.92
N ILE A 113 16.97 -14.04 2.44
CA ILE A 113 16.66 -13.34 3.70
C ILE A 113 17.34 -14.04 4.89
N SER A 114 17.33 -15.38 4.91
CA SER A 114 18.02 -16.15 5.95
C SER A 114 19.53 -15.89 5.94
N ASP A 115 20.15 -15.97 4.77
CA ASP A 115 21.59 -15.71 4.59
C ASP A 115 21.98 -14.28 5.01
N LEU A 116 21.12 -13.30 4.71
CA LEU A 116 21.33 -11.91 5.15
C LEU A 116 21.26 -11.77 6.67
N LYS A 117 20.32 -12.45 7.34
CA LYS A 117 20.24 -12.44 8.81
C LYS A 117 21.49 -13.03 9.46
N GLU A 118 22.01 -14.12 8.89
CA GLU A 118 23.27 -14.73 9.36
C GLU A 118 24.44 -13.76 9.20
N LYS A 119 24.59 -13.11 8.04
CA LYS A 119 25.64 -12.11 7.81
C LYS A 119 25.56 -10.93 8.78
N ILE A 120 24.36 -10.45 9.10
CA ILE A 120 24.18 -9.38 10.11
C ILE A 120 24.62 -9.87 11.49
N SER A 121 24.27 -11.10 11.87
CA SER A 121 24.72 -11.68 13.14
C SER A 121 26.24 -11.77 13.22
N THR A 122 26.89 -12.23 12.14
CA THR A 122 28.36 -12.31 12.07
C THR A 122 29.00 -10.92 12.16
N PHE A 123 28.43 -9.91 11.52
CA PHE A 123 28.91 -8.54 11.62
C PHE A 123 28.82 -8.01 13.06
N ASN A 124 27.69 -8.21 13.74
CA ASN A 124 27.51 -7.75 15.11
C ASN A 124 28.50 -8.42 16.07
N ASN A 125 28.70 -9.74 15.95
CA ASN A 125 29.70 -10.46 16.73
C ASN A 125 31.11 -9.87 16.53
N LEU A 126 31.47 -9.53 15.29
CA LEU A 126 32.77 -8.92 14.98
C LEU A 126 32.89 -7.49 15.53
N VAL A 127 31.79 -6.73 15.58
CA VAL A 127 31.77 -5.41 16.22
C VAL A 127 32.00 -5.55 17.73
N ASP A 128 31.33 -6.50 18.38
CA ASP A 128 31.48 -6.76 19.81
C ASP A 128 32.90 -7.23 20.14
N GLU A 129 33.46 -8.20 19.39
CA GLU A 129 34.85 -8.65 19.53
C GLU A 129 35.85 -7.50 19.37
N LYS A 130 35.64 -6.61 18.40
CA LYS A 130 36.49 -5.44 18.22
C LYS A 130 36.32 -4.42 19.34
N ALA A 131 35.11 -4.21 19.84
CA ALA A 131 34.85 -3.32 20.97
C ALA A 131 35.61 -3.83 22.21
N ASP A 132 35.51 -5.12 22.51
CA ASP A 132 36.24 -5.77 23.60
C ASP A 132 37.76 -5.62 23.43
N HIS A 133 38.28 -5.85 22.22
CA HIS A 133 39.70 -5.65 21.92
C HIS A 133 40.16 -4.20 22.21
N TYR A 134 39.42 -3.20 21.73
CA TYR A 134 39.77 -1.80 21.98
C TYR A 134 39.64 -1.41 23.46
N LEU A 135 38.64 -1.94 24.17
CA LEU A 135 38.51 -1.76 25.61
C LEU A 135 39.72 -2.32 26.37
N GLU A 136 40.19 -3.50 25.98
CA GLU A 136 41.42 -4.07 26.54
C GLU A 136 42.66 -3.22 26.25
N GLU A 137 42.81 -2.70 25.03
CA GLU A 137 43.92 -1.79 24.71
C GLU A 137 43.90 -0.53 25.56
N VAL A 138 42.74 0.12 25.71
CA VAL A 138 42.59 1.31 26.58
C VAL A 138 42.96 0.96 28.02
N ARG A 139 42.49 -0.17 28.55
CA ARG A 139 42.85 -0.63 29.91
C ARG A 139 44.37 -0.81 30.08
N LYS A 140 45.08 -1.29 29.05
CA LYS A 140 46.55 -1.49 29.07
C LYS A 140 47.36 -0.18 29.08
N THR A 141 46.79 0.96 28.71
CA THR A 141 47.48 2.26 28.74
C THR A 141 47.65 2.87 30.14
N GLY A 142 47.16 2.21 31.19
CA GLY A 142 47.11 2.76 32.55
C GLY A 142 45.86 3.61 32.81
N PHE A 143 44.90 3.64 31.88
CA PHE A 143 43.64 4.39 32.02
C PHE A 143 42.85 4.01 33.29
N ASN A 144 42.90 2.75 33.71
CA ASN A 144 42.26 2.32 34.96
C ASN A 144 42.90 2.96 36.19
N ASP A 145 44.21 3.23 36.16
CA ASP A 145 44.89 3.91 37.26
C ASP A 145 44.60 5.42 37.24
N LEU A 146 44.45 6.01 36.06
CA LEU A 146 43.89 7.36 35.92
C LEU A 146 42.47 7.41 36.52
N LEU A 147 41.56 6.49 36.15
CA LEU A 147 40.19 6.42 36.70
C LEU A 147 40.19 6.35 38.23
N LYS A 148 41.06 5.52 38.83
CA LYS A 148 41.20 5.45 40.30
C LYS A 148 41.61 6.80 40.89
N GLN A 149 42.53 7.53 40.25
CA GLN A 149 42.95 8.85 40.71
C GLN A 149 41.84 9.90 40.59
N VAL A 150 41.07 9.91 39.50
CA VAL A 150 39.99 10.92 39.32
C VAL A 150 38.75 10.62 40.18
N ASN A 151 38.50 9.34 40.48
CA ASN A 151 37.46 8.93 41.42
C ASN A 151 37.90 9.01 42.89
N ASP A 152 39.17 9.30 43.15
CA ASP A 152 39.62 9.61 44.51
C ASP A 152 38.84 10.86 44.99
N PRO A 153 38.08 10.74 46.09
CA PRO A 153 37.24 11.83 46.60
C PRO A 153 38.06 13.05 47.06
N THR A 154 39.38 12.90 47.19
CA THR A 154 40.28 13.97 47.61
C THR A 154 40.49 15.04 46.53
N TYR A 155 40.21 14.74 45.25
CA TYR A 155 40.48 15.67 44.13
C TYR A 155 39.25 16.03 43.29
N TYR A 156 38.48 15.05 42.79
CA TYR A 156 37.38 15.33 41.84
C TYR A 156 36.09 14.53 42.09
N GLY A 157 36.18 13.26 42.53
CA GLY A 157 35.01 12.46 42.93
C GLY A 157 33.99 12.19 41.81
N LEU A 158 34.45 11.76 40.62
CA LEU A 158 33.60 11.63 39.42
C LEU A 158 32.76 10.33 39.33
N GLU A 159 32.95 9.38 40.25
CA GLU A 159 32.20 8.11 40.35
C GLU A 159 32.14 7.24 39.07
N LEU A 160 33.17 7.31 38.22
CA LEU A 160 33.20 6.62 36.93
C LEU A 160 33.48 5.13 37.08
N GLN A 161 32.62 4.26 36.55
CA GLN A 161 32.72 2.80 36.70
C GLN A 161 33.38 2.09 35.51
N ASP A 162 33.37 2.70 34.32
CA ASP A 162 33.93 2.12 33.09
C ASP A 162 34.63 3.18 32.21
N PRO A 163 35.75 2.84 31.51
CA PRO A 163 36.43 3.76 30.60
C PRO A 163 35.56 4.38 29.51
N THR A 164 34.52 3.70 29.06
CA THR A 164 33.54 4.23 28.10
C THR A 164 32.72 5.39 28.65
N GLN A 165 32.60 5.55 29.98
CA GLN A 165 31.91 6.71 30.58
C GLN A 165 32.70 8.01 30.37
N PHE A 166 34.01 7.93 30.13
CA PHE A 166 34.81 9.06 29.65
C PHE A 166 34.45 9.42 28.20
N PHE A 167 34.27 8.41 27.36
CA PHE A 167 33.94 8.56 25.95
C PHE A 167 32.45 8.39 25.74
N ASN A 168 31.68 9.43 26.03
CA ASN A 168 30.21 9.48 25.97
C ASN A 168 29.63 8.82 24.70
N SER A 169 29.47 7.49 24.68
CA SER A 169 29.15 6.72 23.47
C SER A 169 27.64 6.54 23.37
N THR A 170 26.93 7.62 23.10
CA THR A 170 25.49 7.50 22.83
C THR A 170 25.18 6.99 21.42
N LYS A 171 26.19 6.66 20.58
CA LYS A 171 26.04 6.08 19.22
C LYS A 171 27.28 5.27 18.79
N PRO A 172 27.16 4.29 17.87
CA PRO A 172 28.19 3.26 17.65
C PRO A 172 29.51 3.72 17.00
N TYR A 173 29.69 4.96 16.54
CA TYR A 173 30.96 5.37 15.90
C TYR A 173 31.27 6.86 16.06
N ASN A 174 31.59 7.33 17.26
CA ASN A 174 32.31 8.60 17.42
C ASN A 174 33.13 8.59 18.72
N LEU A 175 34.42 8.30 18.60
CA LEU A 175 35.40 8.55 19.66
C LEU A 175 35.67 10.06 19.71
N VAL A 176 34.82 10.80 20.43
CA VAL A 176 35.12 12.20 20.75
C VAL A 176 35.89 12.19 22.06
N ALA A 177 37.17 12.58 22.00
CA ALA A 177 37.94 12.84 23.21
C ALA A 177 37.15 13.81 24.10
N PRO A 178 36.94 13.52 25.39
CA PRO A 178 36.12 14.36 26.23
C PRO A 178 36.78 15.72 26.38
N ILE A 179 35.98 16.77 26.15
CA ILE A 179 36.31 18.21 26.25
C ILE A 179 37.07 18.56 27.55
N GLN A 180 36.97 17.71 28.57
CA GLN A 180 37.67 17.86 29.84
C GLN A 180 39.20 17.67 29.75
N LEU A 181 39.72 16.79 28.87
CA LEU A 181 41.17 16.62 28.70
C LEU A 181 41.81 17.87 28.10
N ASP A 182 41.15 18.52 27.14
CA ASP A 182 41.60 19.76 26.52
C ASP A 182 41.69 20.92 27.53
N THR A 183 40.90 20.85 28.60
CA THR A 183 40.88 21.85 29.68
C THR A 183 41.95 21.56 30.74
N ILE A 184 42.34 20.31 30.91
CA ILE A 184 43.42 19.88 31.82
C ILE A 184 44.79 20.13 31.16
N ILE A 185 44.96 19.76 29.88
CA ILE A 185 46.20 20.02 29.12
C ILE A 185 46.45 21.52 28.95
N LYS A 186 45.41 22.36 28.89
CA LYS A 186 45.57 23.83 28.84
C LYS A 186 45.80 24.49 30.21
N LYS A 187 45.73 23.74 31.32
CA LYS A 187 46.04 24.25 32.66
C LYS A 187 47.44 23.93 33.16
N GLU A 188 48.14 23.01 32.50
CA GLU A 188 49.60 22.94 32.58
C GLU A 188 50.18 23.81 31.47
N LYS A 189 50.66 24.99 31.85
CA LYS A 189 51.48 25.85 30.99
C LYS A 189 52.76 25.14 30.56
#